data_AF-A0A537HGB8-F1
#
_entry.id   AF-A0A537HGB8-F1
#
_cell.length_a   1.000
_cell.length_b   1.000
_cell.length_c   1.000
_cell.angle_alpha   90.00
_cell.angle_beta   90.00
_cell.angle_gamma   90.00
#
_symmetry.space_group_name_H-M   'P 1'
#
loop_
_entity.id
_entity.type
_entity.pdbx_description
1 polymer ?
#
loop_
_entity_poly.entity_id
_entity_poly.type
_entity_poly.pdbx_seq_one_letter_code
_entity_poly.pdbx_strand_id
1 'polypeptide(L)'
;VLVVFIRVLIIVRSKISKPQIDLELRQRLFNVGTQVKSVMKIDRPVKFFVGIRSYNALARKNRVVIGERLLRDSTDQQIQGIIGHELAHIERNDLTKKTLLQVTAILALFGSYAVFKSSVQSRILAGTLLSVMILLSIPISWKIEFGADAKAAEYLGSEVVAQALEKLKTTGYTGISFTHPPMSRRIEKLQMRSSISQRPG
;
A
#
# COMPACT_ATOMS: atom_id res chain seq x y z
N VAL A 1 37.55 -16.06 -15.41
CA VAL A 1 37.10 -14.99 -14.48
C VAL A 1 35.59 -15.02 -14.26
N LEU A 2 34.76 -14.89 -15.30
CA LEU A 2 33.28 -14.87 -15.18
C LEU A 2 32.66 -16.11 -14.51
N VAL A 3 33.12 -17.32 -14.87
CA VAL A 3 32.62 -18.59 -14.30
C VAL A 3 32.94 -18.72 -12.81
N VAL A 4 34.12 -18.23 -12.40
CA VAL A 4 34.53 -18.20 -10.99
C VAL A 4 33.65 -17.21 -10.22
N PHE A 5 33.37 -16.04 -10.80
CA PHE A 5 32.49 -15.04 -10.19
C PHE A 5 31.05 -15.54 -10.02
N ILE A 6 30.50 -16.24 -11.02
CA ILE A 6 29.18 -16.88 -10.95
C ILE A 6 29.17 -17.96 -9.86
N ARG A 7 30.20 -18.83 -9.79
CA ARG A 7 30.30 -19.84 -8.73
C ARG A 7 30.40 -19.23 -7.34
N VAL A 8 31.19 -18.17 -7.18
CA VAL A 8 31.29 -17.41 -5.91
C VAL A 8 29.93 -16.81 -5.54
N LEU A 9 29.21 -16.19 -6.49
CA LEU A 9 27.85 -15.68 -6.26
C LEU A 9 26.86 -16.78 -5.86
N ILE A 10 26.93 -17.95 -6.48
CA ILE A 10 26.07 -19.11 -6.13
C ILE A 10 26.40 -19.60 -4.72
N ILE A 11 27.67 -19.74 -4.37
CA ILE A 11 28.14 -20.19 -3.04
C ILE A 11 27.78 -19.16 -1.95
N VAL A 12 27.98 -17.88 -2.22
CA VAL A 12 27.61 -16.80 -1.29
C VAL A 12 26.09 -16.81 -1.08
N ARG A 13 25.31 -16.93 -2.17
CA ARG A 13 23.84 -17.00 -2.09
C ARG A 13 23.34 -18.28 -1.42
N SER A 14 24.04 -19.40 -1.53
CA SER A 14 23.70 -20.65 -0.85
C SER A 14 24.05 -20.64 0.64
N LYS A 15 25.05 -19.84 1.05
CA LYS A 15 25.43 -19.63 2.46
C LYS A 15 24.55 -18.63 3.20
N ILE A 16 23.75 -17.83 2.49
CA ILE A 16 22.74 -16.97 3.12
C ILE A 16 21.56 -17.87 3.53
N SER A 17 21.54 -18.26 4.81
CA SER A 17 20.37 -18.91 5.41
C SER A 17 19.12 -18.10 5.08
N LYS A 18 18.16 -18.72 4.37
CA LYS A 18 16.86 -18.09 4.11
C LYS A 18 16.28 -17.71 5.47
N PRO A 19 15.94 -16.43 5.71
CA PRO A 19 15.30 -16.04 6.96
C PRO A 19 14.05 -16.91 7.14
N GLN A 20 14.07 -17.77 8.16
CA GLN A 20 12.94 -18.63 8.45
C GLN A 20 11.88 -17.75 9.08
N ILE A 21 10.83 -17.48 8.31
CA ILE A 21 9.63 -16.88 8.85
C ILE A 21 8.93 -17.98 9.64
N ASP A 22 8.66 -17.65 10.88
CA ASP A 22 7.87 -18.45 11.82
C ASP A 22 6.56 -18.94 11.18
N LEU A 23 6.33 -20.26 11.28
CA LEU A 23 5.15 -20.91 10.71
C LEU A 23 3.88 -20.41 11.40
N GLU A 24 3.95 -20.11 12.69
CA GLU A 24 2.85 -19.59 13.49
C GLU A 24 2.36 -18.25 12.95
N LEU A 25 3.28 -17.34 12.62
CA LEU A 25 2.94 -16.06 12.02
C LEU A 25 2.28 -16.20 10.65
N ARG A 26 2.76 -17.14 9.82
CA ARG A 26 2.13 -17.40 8.52
C ARG A 26 0.70 -17.89 8.68
N GLN A 27 0.48 -18.79 9.65
CA GLN A 27 -0.84 -19.32 9.94
C GLN A 27 -1.76 -18.23 10.49
N ARG A 28 -1.26 -17.42 11.44
CA ARG A 28 -2.00 -16.28 11.99
C ARG A 28 -2.42 -15.29 10.91
N LEU A 29 -1.49 -14.89 10.03
CA LEU A 29 -1.80 -14.00 8.90
C LEU A 29 -2.84 -14.63 7.97
N PHE A 30 -2.73 -15.93 7.69
CA PHE A 30 -3.69 -16.63 6.84
C PHE A 30 -5.08 -16.66 7.48
N ASN A 31 -5.19 -16.99 8.77
CA ASN A 31 -6.46 -17.04 9.49
C ASN A 31 -7.15 -15.67 9.53
N VAL A 32 -6.43 -14.65 10.01
CA VAL A 32 -6.98 -13.28 10.08
C VAL A 32 -7.30 -12.76 8.68
N GLY A 33 -6.41 -12.98 7.71
CA GLY A 33 -6.61 -12.51 6.34
C GLY A 33 -7.80 -13.14 5.64
N THR A 34 -8.01 -14.45 5.81
CA THR A 34 -9.16 -15.15 5.24
C THR A 34 -10.47 -14.73 5.89
N GLN A 35 -10.48 -14.54 7.21
CA GLN A 35 -11.63 -13.98 7.93
C GLN A 35 -12.00 -12.59 7.40
N VAL A 36 -11.05 -11.65 7.33
CA VAL A 36 -11.31 -10.29 6.84
C VAL A 36 -11.77 -10.29 5.39
N LYS A 37 -11.14 -11.11 4.52
CA LYS A 37 -11.57 -11.28 3.13
C LYS A 37 -13.04 -11.71 3.04
N SER A 38 -13.45 -12.64 3.91
CA SER A 38 -14.84 -13.11 3.98
C SER A 38 -15.78 -12.02 4.47
N VAL A 39 -15.42 -11.30 5.54
CA VAL A 39 -16.24 -10.20 6.09
C VAL A 39 -16.44 -9.08 5.06
N MET A 40 -15.39 -8.74 4.31
CA MET A 40 -15.44 -7.74 3.23
C MET A 40 -16.07 -8.25 1.93
N LYS A 41 -16.51 -9.51 1.87
CA LYS A 41 -17.15 -10.14 0.70
C LYS A 41 -16.30 -10.04 -0.58
N ILE A 42 -15.00 -10.26 -0.44
CA ILE A 42 -14.07 -10.17 -1.57
C ILE A 42 -13.95 -11.54 -2.22
N ASP A 43 -14.59 -11.74 -3.37
CA ASP A 43 -14.65 -13.07 -4.02
C ASP A 43 -13.35 -13.47 -4.72
N ARG A 44 -12.57 -12.50 -5.21
CA ARG A 44 -11.34 -12.79 -5.94
C ARG A 44 -10.31 -13.58 -5.09
N PRO A 45 -9.44 -14.38 -5.73
CA PRO A 45 -8.35 -15.04 -5.02
C PRO A 45 -7.38 -13.97 -4.49
N VAL A 46 -7.01 -14.04 -3.20
CA VAL A 46 -5.98 -13.19 -2.58
C VAL A 46 -4.99 -14.11 -1.87
N LYS A 47 -3.70 -13.85 -2.05
CA LYS A 47 -2.61 -14.57 -1.38
C LYS A 47 -1.98 -13.69 -0.31
N PHE A 48 -1.84 -14.23 0.90
CA PHE A 48 -1.21 -13.54 2.01
C PHE A 48 0.25 -13.96 2.16
N PHE A 49 1.14 -13.00 2.37
CA PHE A 49 2.58 -13.23 2.54
C PHE A 49 3.11 -12.45 3.73
N VAL A 50 4.08 -13.04 4.43
CA VAL A 50 4.81 -12.35 5.48
C VAL A 50 6.08 -11.73 4.91
N GLY A 51 6.27 -10.43 5.11
CA GLY A 51 7.47 -9.69 4.70
C GLY A 51 8.56 -9.78 5.76
N ILE A 52 9.75 -10.26 5.39
CA ILE A 52 10.84 -10.54 6.33
C ILE A 52 11.30 -9.25 7.05
N ARG A 53 11.40 -9.29 8.39
CA ARG A 53 11.99 -8.20 9.23
C ARG A 53 11.44 -6.78 8.96
N SER A 54 10.19 -6.66 8.50
CA SER A 54 9.59 -5.38 8.09
C SER A 54 8.46 -4.94 9.02
N TYR A 55 8.25 -3.62 9.13
CA TYR A 55 7.10 -2.99 9.76
C TYR A 55 6.03 -2.49 8.76
N ASN A 56 6.18 -2.83 7.48
CA ASN A 56 5.31 -2.31 6.41
C ASN A 56 4.19 -3.30 6.06
N ALA A 57 3.09 -2.78 5.52
CA ALA A 57 2.05 -3.52 4.84
C ALA A 57 1.96 -3.06 3.38
N LEU A 58 1.55 -3.96 2.47
CA LEU A 58 1.39 -3.64 1.05
C LEU A 58 0.42 -4.61 0.35
N ALA A 59 -0.53 -4.04 -0.38
CA ALA A 59 -1.30 -4.71 -1.42
C ALA A 59 -0.67 -4.52 -2.80
N ARG A 60 -0.45 -5.63 -3.53
CA ARG A 60 -0.04 -5.59 -4.94
C ARG A 60 -0.71 -6.68 -5.75
N LYS A 61 -1.48 -6.27 -6.76
CA LYS A 61 -2.39 -7.18 -7.50
C LYS A 61 -3.22 -7.94 -6.45
N ASN A 62 -3.33 -9.25 -6.58
CA ASN A 62 -4.06 -10.13 -5.67
C ASN A 62 -3.19 -10.64 -4.50
N ARG A 63 -2.29 -9.83 -3.97
CA ARG A 63 -1.38 -10.22 -2.88
C ARG A 63 -1.39 -9.16 -1.80
N VAL A 64 -1.50 -9.60 -0.55
CA VAL A 64 -1.33 -8.77 0.65
C VAL A 64 -0.07 -9.24 1.34
N VAL A 65 0.86 -8.32 1.58
CA VAL A 65 2.12 -8.57 2.27
C VAL A 65 2.11 -7.81 3.57
N ILE A 66 2.25 -8.51 4.70
CA ILE A 66 2.34 -7.89 6.03
C ILE A 66 3.73 -8.19 6.58
N GLY A 67 4.43 -7.15 7.03
CA GLY A 67 5.76 -7.27 7.63
C GLY A 67 5.74 -8.13 8.88
N GLU A 68 6.76 -8.95 9.07
CA GLU A 68 6.91 -9.88 10.18
C GLU A 68 6.89 -9.15 11.54
N ARG A 69 7.60 -8.02 11.66
CA ARG A 69 7.64 -7.25 12.91
C ARG A 69 6.31 -6.56 13.18
N LEU A 70 5.68 -6.01 12.13
CA LEU A 70 4.33 -5.47 12.23
C LEU A 70 3.35 -6.54 12.72
N LEU A 71 3.41 -7.74 12.13
CA LEU A 71 2.56 -8.84 12.50
C LEU A 71 2.79 -9.27 13.96
N ARG A 72 4.05 -9.45 14.40
CA ARG A 72 4.39 -9.82 15.78
C ARG A 72 3.89 -8.79 16.80
N ASP A 73 4.05 -7.50 16.51
CA ASP A 73 3.85 -6.44 17.50
C ASP A 73 2.41 -5.88 17.50
N SER A 74 1.54 -6.37 16.62
CA SER A 74 0.15 -5.90 16.48
C SER A 74 -0.84 -6.91 17.03
N THR A 75 -1.95 -6.41 17.58
CA THR A 75 -3.10 -7.26 17.95
C THR A 75 -3.85 -7.76 16.72
N ASP A 76 -4.66 -8.81 16.87
CA ASP A 76 -5.46 -9.33 15.75
C ASP A 76 -6.43 -8.29 15.20
N GLN A 77 -7.03 -7.45 16.05
CA GLN A 77 -7.91 -6.36 15.63
C GLN A 77 -7.15 -5.32 14.78
N GLN A 78 -5.92 -4.94 15.18
CA GLN A 78 -5.08 -4.05 14.38
C GLN A 78 -4.72 -4.68 13.03
N ILE A 79 -4.38 -5.97 13.01
CA ILE A 79 -4.07 -6.70 11.77
C ILE A 79 -5.31 -6.82 10.89
N GLN A 80 -6.50 -6.98 11.46
CA GLN A 80 -7.75 -6.94 10.70
C GLN A 80 -7.93 -5.61 9.99
N GLY A 81 -7.73 -4.49 10.70
CA GLY A 81 -7.81 -3.15 10.11
C GLY A 81 -6.77 -2.92 9.01
N ILE A 82 -5.52 -3.34 9.22
CA ILE A 82 -4.45 -3.25 8.22
C ILE A 82 -4.80 -4.07 6.98
N ILE A 83 -5.17 -5.34 7.16
CA ILE A 83 -5.54 -6.22 6.03
C ILE A 83 -6.78 -5.70 5.32
N GLY A 84 -7.76 -5.18 6.06
CA GLY A 84 -8.97 -4.60 5.47
C GLY A 84 -8.67 -3.42 4.56
N HIS A 85 -7.78 -2.53 5.00
CA HIS A 85 -7.28 -1.43 4.17
C HIS A 85 -6.56 -1.94 2.91
N GLU A 86 -5.65 -2.90 3.05
CA GLU A 86 -4.94 -3.47 1.90
C GLU A 86 -5.88 -4.19 0.92
N LEU A 87 -6.87 -4.91 1.43
CA LEU A 87 -7.89 -5.57 0.63
C LEU A 87 -8.80 -4.57 -0.11
N ALA A 88 -9.13 -3.44 0.52
CA ALA A 88 -9.87 -2.36 -0.12
C ALA A 88 -9.12 -1.77 -1.33
N HIS A 89 -7.79 -1.66 -1.25
CA HIS A 89 -6.97 -1.26 -2.39
C HIS A 89 -7.07 -2.23 -3.56
N ILE A 90 -7.03 -3.53 -3.27
CA ILE A 90 -7.25 -4.53 -4.30
C ILE A 90 -8.67 -4.33 -4.85
N GLU A 91 -9.70 -4.13 -4.01
CA GLU A 91 -11.15 -4.13 -4.37
C GLU A 91 -11.46 -3.05 -5.37
N ARG A 92 -10.93 -1.88 -5.07
CA ARG A 92 -11.13 -0.68 -5.85
C ARG A 92 -10.17 -0.60 -7.05
N ASN A 93 -9.34 -1.62 -7.28
CA ASN A 93 -8.29 -1.63 -8.32
C ASN A 93 -7.39 -0.39 -8.26
N ASP A 94 -7.04 0.04 -7.05
CA ASP A 94 -6.33 1.30 -6.84
C ASP A 94 -4.92 1.29 -7.41
N LEU A 95 -4.27 0.12 -7.45
CA LEU A 95 -2.99 -0.06 -8.15
C LEU A 95 -3.14 0.29 -9.64
N THR A 96 -4.21 -0.17 -10.30
CA THR A 96 -4.47 0.14 -11.71
C THR A 96 -4.67 1.63 -11.93
N LYS A 97 -5.41 2.32 -11.06
CA LYS A 97 -5.60 3.77 -11.13
C LYS A 97 -4.28 4.53 -10.98
N LYS A 98 -3.47 4.15 -9.97
CA LYS A 98 -2.15 4.75 -9.73
C LYS A 98 -1.21 4.50 -10.93
N THR A 99 -1.22 3.28 -11.50
CA THR A 99 -0.43 2.95 -12.69
C THR A 99 -0.89 3.71 -13.94
N LEU A 100 -2.20 3.85 -14.15
CA LEU A 100 -2.73 4.62 -15.28
C LEU A 100 -2.26 6.07 -15.22
N LEU A 101 -2.31 6.70 -14.05
CA LEU A 101 -1.81 8.05 -13.84
C LEU A 101 -0.31 8.18 -14.16
N GLN A 102 0.49 7.21 -13.73
CA GLN A 102 1.93 7.17 -14.04
C GLN A 102 2.19 6.98 -15.53
N VAL A 103 1.46 6.09 -16.19
CA VAL A 103 1.57 5.86 -17.65
C VAL A 103 1.18 7.12 -18.41
N THR A 104 0.12 7.83 -18.01
CA THR A 104 -0.25 9.09 -18.65
C THR A 104 0.82 10.16 -18.52
N ALA A 105 1.51 10.24 -17.37
CA ALA A 105 2.62 11.17 -17.20
C ALA A 105 3.82 10.81 -18.09
N ILE A 106 4.13 9.52 -18.23
CA ILE A 106 5.18 9.03 -19.15
C ILE A 106 4.81 9.30 -20.61
N LEU A 107 3.55 9.08 -21.00
CA LEU A 107 3.09 9.38 -22.36
C LEU A 107 3.15 10.87 -22.66
N ALA A 108 2.80 11.74 -21.71
CA ALA A 108 2.94 13.19 -21.87
C ALA A 108 4.40 13.60 -22.10
N LEU A 109 5.36 12.96 -21.42
CA LEU A 109 6.79 13.13 -21.66
C LEU A 109 7.17 12.75 -23.10
N PHE A 110 6.81 11.54 -23.56
CA PHE A 110 7.14 11.14 -24.93
C PHE A 110 6.42 11.97 -25.99
N GLY A 111 5.19 12.40 -25.72
CA GLY A 111 4.41 13.29 -26.58
C GLY A 111 5.10 14.63 -26.81
N SER A 112 5.76 15.21 -25.80
CA SER A 112 6.48 16.47 -26.00
C SER A 112 7.65 16.33 -26.97
N TYR A 113 8.37 15.20 -26.93
CA TYR A 113 9.43 14.89 -27.90
C TYR A 113 8.89 14.60 -29.30
N ALA A 114 7.71 14.00 -29.42
CA ALA A 114 7.07 13.76 -30.72
C ALA A 114 6.67 15.08 -31.41
N VAL A 115 6.11 16.04 -30.67
CA VAL A 115 5.65 17.33 -31.21
C VAL A 115 6.81 18.26 -31.54
N PHE A 116 7.80 18.36 -30.66
CA PHE A 116 8.85 19.38 -30.75
C PHE A 116 10.24 18.82 -31.14
N LYS A 117 10.34 17.52 -31.47
CA LYS A 117 11.60 16.79 -31.71
C LYS A 117 12.57 16.95 -30.53
N SER A 118 13.86 16.62 -30.70
CA SER A 118 14.89 16.78 -29.65
C SER A 118 15.37 18.23 -29.51
N SER A 119 14.46 19.18 -29.33
CA SER A 119 14.74 20.60 -29.18
C SER A 119 14.90 21.02 -27.71
N VAL A 120 15.23 22.29 -27.46
CA VAL A 120 15.21 22.85 -26.09
C VAL A 120 13.76 22.97 -25.60
N GLN A 121 12.84 23.37 -26.49
CA GLN A 121 11.42 23.52 -26.20
C GLN A 121 10.78 22.19 -25.75
N SER A 122 11.14 21.07 -26.39
CA SER A 122 10.60 19.75 -26.00
C SER A 122 11.00 19.34 -24.60
N ARG A 123 12.25 19.63 -24.20
CA ARG A 123 12.78 19.36 -22.86
C ARG A 123 12.13 20.23 -21.79
N ILE A 124 11.94 21.52 -22.08
CA ILE A 124 11.23 22.43 -21.17
C ILE A 124 9.79 21.94 -20.98
N LEU A 125 9.06 21.69 -22.07
CA LEU A 125 7.68 21.21 -22.00
C LEU A 125 7.58 19.86 -21.27
N ALA A 126 8.50 18.91 -21.55
CA ALA A 126 8.57 17.63 -20.86
C ALA A 126 8.69 17.83 -19.33
N GLY A 127 9.66 18.66 -18.92
CA GLY A 127 9.89 18.95 -17.50
C GLY A 127 8.70 19.62 -16.83
N THR A 128 8.06 20.58 -17.50
CA THR A 128 6.86 21.26 -16.99
C THR A 128 5.70 20.29 -16.84
N LEU A 129 5.39 19.49 -17.87
CA LEU A 129 4.30 18.52 -17.83
C LEU A 129 4.52 17.47 -16.73
N LEU A 130 5.74 16.94 -16.61
CA LEU A 130 6.06 15.99 -15.54
C LEU A 130 5.86 16.62 -14.16
N SER A 131 6.31 17.85 -13.95
CA SER A 131 6.15 18.57 -12.69
C SER A 131 4.68 18.77 -12.33
N VAL A 132 3.85 19.21 -13.29
CA VAL A 132 2.40 19.37 -13.10
C VAL A 132 1.74 18.01 -12.78
N MET A 133 2.10 16.95 -13.49
CA MET A 133 1.55 15.61 -13.23
C MET A 133 1.90 15.08 -11.84
N ILE A 134 3.13 15.30 -11.36
CA ILE A 134 3.54 14.95 -9.99
C ILE A 134 2.68 15.71 -8.97
N LEU A 135 2.49 17.02 -9.16
CA LEU A 135 1.68 17.84 -8.26
C LEU A 135 0.22 17.38 -8.22
N LEU A 136 -0.38 17.11 -9.38
CA LEU A 136 -1.75 16.61 -9.46
C LEU A 136 -1.91 15.19 -8.89
N SER A 137 -0.84 14.39 -8.88
CA SER A 137 -0.88 13.03 -8.33
C SER A 137 -1.08 12.97 -6.82
N ILE A 138 -0.71 14.02 -6.08
CA ILE A 138 -0.79 14.08 -4.61
C ILE A 138 -2.25 13.99 -4.14
N PRO A 139 -3.16 14.93 -4.50
CA PRO A 139 -4.55 14.87 -4.05
C PRO A 139 -5.29 13.63 -4.56
N ILE A 140 -4.93 13.12 -5.75
CA ILE A 140 -5.47 11.86 -6.28
C ILE A 140 -5.07 10.68 -5.39
N SER A 141 -3.79 10.60 -5.03
CA SER A 141 -3.28 9.55 -4.14
C SER A 141 -3.96 9.63 -2.78
N TRP A 142 -4.14 10.82 -2.22
CA TRP A 142 -4.85 10.99 -0.95
C TRP A 142 -6.32 10.55 -1.02
N LYS A 143 -7.03 10.89 -2.10
CA LYS A 143 -8.41 10.42 -2.32
C LYS A 143 -8.48 8.89 -2.39
N ILE A 144 -7.47 8.25 -2.98
CA ILE A 144 -7.36 6.79 -3.01
C ILE A 144 -7.21 6.23 -1.59
N GLU A 145 -6.29 6.75 -0.78
CA GLU A 145 -6.07 6.32 0.61
C GLU A 145 -7.33 6.48 1.48
N PHE A 146 -7.96 7.66 1.46
CA PHE A 146 -9.20 7.89 2.23
C PHE A 146 -10.34 6.97 1.80
N GLY A 147 -10.42 6.62 0.52
CA GLY A 147 -11.43 5.68 0.06
C GLY A 147 -11.14 4.23 0.46
N ALA A 148 -9.87 3.86 0.66
CA ALA A 148 -9.50 2.55 1.17
C ALA A 148 -9.82 2.44 2.67
N ASP A 149 -9.51 3.49 3.44
CA ASP A 149 -9.93 3.62 4.85
C ASP A 149 -11.44 3.53 4.99
N ALA A 150 -12.16 4.27 4.15
CA ALA A 150 -13.62 4.23 4.17
C ALA A 150 -14.16 2.85 3.81
N LYS A 151 -13.62 2.18 2.79
CA LYS A 151 -14.12 0.86 2.41
C LYS A 151 -13.82 -0.21 3.47
N ALA A 152 -12.65 -0.16 4.10
CA ALA A 152 -12.34 -1.04 5.22
C ALA A 152 -13.27 -0.79 6.43
N ALA A 153 -13.50 0.48 6.78
CA ALA A 153 -14.34 0.87 7.91
C ALA A 153 -15.83 0.53 7.70
N GLU A 154 -16.30 0.44 6.45
CA GLU A 154 -17.66 0.00 6.11
C GLU A 154 -17.94 -1.42 6.61
N TYR A 155 -16.94 -2.30 6.59
CA TYR A 155 -17.09 -3.71 6.96
C TYR A 155 -16.55 -4.04 8.35
N LEU A 156 -15.47 -3.37 8.77
CA LEU A 156 -14.77 -3.67 10.01
C LEU A 156 -15.07 -2.68 11.14
N GLY A 157 -15.72 -1.55 10.83
CA GLY A 157 -15.90 -0.43 11.75
C GLY A 157 -14.74 0.57 11.71
N SER A 158 -15.05 1.85 11.93
CA SER A 158 -14.07 2.94 11.90
C SER A 158 -12.99 2.79 12.96
N GLU A 159 -13.35 2.27 14.13
CA GLU A 159 -12.49 2.09 15.30
C GLU A 159 -11.39 1.07 15.01
N VAL A 160 -11.72 -0.03 14.33
CA VAL A 160 -10.75 -1.07 13.92
C VAL A 160 -9.72 -0.49 12.96
N VAL A 161 -10.16 0.32 11.99
CA VAL A 161 -9.25 0.96 11.03
C VAL A 161 -8.43 2.06 11.70
N ALA A 162 -9.00 2.83 12.63
CA ALA A 162 -8.29 3.85 13.38
C ALA A 162 -7.16 3.25 14.23
N GLN A 163 -7.42 2.17 14.97
CA GLN A 163 -6.39 1.45 15.75
C GLN A 163 -5.26 0.91 14.86
N ALA A 164 -5.59 0.43 13.65
CA ALA A 164 -4.60 0.02 12.67
C ALA A 164 -3.69 1.18 12.23
N LEU A 165 -4.27 2.36 11.96
CA LEU A 165 -3.51 3.55 11.59
C LEU A 165 -2.63 4.06 12.74
N GLU A 166 -3.14 4.04 13.98
CA GLU A 166 -2.36 4.37 15.17
C GLU A 166 -1.16 3.45 15.33
N LYS A 167 -1.35 2.15 15.11
CA LYS A 167 -0.25 1.19 15.13
C LYS A 167 0.82 1.53 14.08
N LEU A 168 0.42 1.77 12.82
CA LEU A 168 1.35 2.14 11.75
C LEU A 168 2.08 3.48 12.01
N LYS A 169 1.41 4.44 12.66
CA LYS A 169 2.02 5.71 13.07
C LYS A 169 3.19 5.47 14.02
N THR A 170 3.06 4.55 14.98
CA THR A 170 4.11 4.26 15.97
C THR A 170 5.28 3.44 15.42
N THR A 171 5.09 2.68 14.33
CA THR A 171 6.09 1.71 13.84
C THR A 171 6.98 2.21 12.69
N GLY A 172 6.78 3.43 12.17
CA GLY A 172 7.66 3.93 11.12
C GLY A 172 7.16 5.07 10.24
N TYR A 173 6.06 5.75 10.57
CA TYR A 173 5.57 6.88 9.80
C TYR A 173 5.76 8.20 10.56
N THR A 174 6.83 8.94 10.23
CA THR A 174 7.28 10.13 10.98
C THR A 174 7.04 11.48 10.27
N GLY A 175 6.26 11.58 9.18
CA GLY A 175 6.15 12.88 8.49
C GLY A 175 5.11 13.03 7.37
N ILE A 176 5.26 14.11 6.61
CA ILE A 176 4.49 14.43 5.40
C ILE A 176 4.86 13.44 4.30
N SER A 177 3.89 12.76 3.70
CA SER A 177 4.09 11.93 2.51
C SER A 177 3.37 12.51 1.31
N PHE A 178 4.01 12.43 0.15
CA PHE A 178 3.37 12.76 -1.13
C PHE A 178 2.34 11.71 -1.56
N THR A 179 2.49 10.47 -1.10
CA THR A 179 1.59 9.37 -1.47
C THR A 179 0.48 9.15 -0.45
N HIS A 180 0.66 9.60 0.78
CA HIS A 180 -0.27 9.36 1.88
C HIS A 180 -0.65 10.66 2.59
N PRO A 181 -1.94 10.89 2.86
CA PRO A 181 -2.34 12.04 3.65
C PRO A 181 -1.84 11.88 5.09
N PRO A 182 -1.75 12.98 5.87
CA PRO A 182 -1.37 12.90 7.28
C PRO A 182 -2.23 11.92 8.06
N MET A 183 -1.60 11.07 8.88
CA MET A 183 -2.28 10.01 9.64
C MET A 183 -3.33 10.59 10.60
N SER A 184 -3.06 11.73 11.23
CA SER A 184 -4.03 12.44 12.08
C SER A 184 -5.32 12.75 11.33
N ARG A 185 -5.22 13.26 10.10
CA ARG A 185 -6.36 13.59 9.25
C ARG A 185 -7.15 12.35 8.82
N ARG A 186 -6.48 11.21 8.63
CA ARG A 186 -7.14 9.92 8.32
C ARG A 186 -7.93 9.41 9.54
N ILE A 187 -7.31 9.45 10.72
CA ILE A 187 -7.93 9.03 11.99
C ILE A 187 -9.13 9.93 12.32
N GLU A 188 -8.96 11.25 12.25
CA GLU A 188 -10.03 12.24 12.47
C GLU A 188 -11.24 11.95 11.55
N LYS A 189 -10.99 11.68 10.27
CA LYS A 189 -12.05 11.36 9.31
C LYS A 189 -12.79 10.06 9.66
N LEU A 190 -12.10 9.05 10.19
CA LEU A 190 -12.72 7.80 10.65
C LEU A 190 -13.57 8.02 11.90
N GLN A 191 -13.07 8.80 12.87
CA GLN A 191 -13.79 9.15 14.10
C GLN A 191 -15.05 10.00 13.81
N MET A 192 -14.95 10.96 12.89
CA MET A 192 -16.13 11.70 12.42
C MET A 192 -17.16 10.76 11.78
N ARG A 193 -16.73 9.75 11.03
CA ARG A 193 -17.66 8.79 10.44
C ARG A 193 -18.39 7.94 11.49
N SER A 194 -17.71 7.47 12.53
CA SER A 194 -18.39 6.67 13.56
C SER A 194 -19.38 7.49 14.37
N SER A 195 -19.05 8.74 14.71
CA SER A 195 -19.98 9.61 15.43
C SER A 195 -21.27 9.92 14.63
N ILE A 196 -21.21 9.99 13.29
CA ILE A 196 -22.40 10.13 12.44
C ILE A 196 -23.23 8.85 12.43
N SER A 197 -22.57 7.68 12.38
CA SER A 197 -23.26 6.38 12.36
C SER A 197 -23.97 6.04 13.69
N GLN A 198 -23.64 6.72 14.78
CA GLN A 198 -24.22 6.50 16.11
C GLN A 198 -25.33 7.50 16.48
N ARG A 199 -25.68 8.46 15.61
CA ARG A 199 -26.81 9.37 15.87
C ARG A 199 -28.13 8.61 15.65
N PRO A 200 -29.04 8.55 16.65
CA PRO A 200 -30.38 8.06 16.42
C PRO A 200 -31.08 9.01 15.43
N GLY A 201 -31.70 8.43 14.39
CA GLY A 201 -32.50 9.14 13.40
C GLY A 201 -33.87 9.53 13.94
#